data_AF-A0A4Y9ZZL9-F1
#
_entry.id   AF-A0A4Y9ZZL9-F1
#
_cell.length_a   1.000
_cell.length_b   1.000
_cell.length_c   1.000
_cell.angle_alpha   90.00
_cell.angle_beta   90.00
_cell.angle_gamma   90.00
#
_symmetry.space_group_name_H-M   'P 1'
#
loop_
_entity.id
_entity.type
_entity.pdbx_description
1 polymer ?
#
loop_
_entity_poly.entity_id
_entity_poly.type
_entity_poly.pdbx_seq_one_letter_code
_entity_poly.pdbx_strand_id
1 'polypeptide(L)'
;MVLHPLLTVSRLNSRGQYMLPPELIQEIVAIALGQFSYECVVTPDAANLDFLLTLLHVSYLFRECTVNLLNVVFRDSFRSERGGRPIDNPKPSVAVVLRLSKIAHQSPESFFQECTSELLENPALQYPRSSLSRLSMHYLSNITRANLVLTGNRDDLFDNVFADDDLQIAMKHYLEIPAGLRAALAGKIMEEFAGRCSVWMRLRLIKTTTLHVRTICNVLAFTHPFWSRIGEDVLFVKDKYFSNADIACSWHAEIQKLIPFKRPEISEAELKQTGFFDCLDLVKSLGEEEEKYFGIRQGVTDLLRTQFSAQEHEKYFSWPAQPSQV
;
A
#
# COMPACT_ATOMS: atom_id res chain seq x y z
N MET A 1 -26.93 7.03 -14.26
CA MET A 1 -27.13 5.57 -14.11
C MET A 1 -28.23 5.39 -13.08
N VAL A 2 -29.37 4.85 -13.49
CA VAL A 2 -30.63 4.87 -12.74
C VAL A 2 -30.59 3.77 -11.67
N LEU A 3 -30.78 4.17 -10.40
CA LEU A 3 -31.02 3.23 -9.29
C LEU A 3 -32.40 2.59 -9.50
N HIS A 4 -32.41 1.31 -9.84
CA HIS A 4 -33.63 0.51 -9.90
C HIS A 4 -34.15 0.25 -8.47
N PRO A 5 -35.46 0.34 -8.22
CA PRO A 5 -36.05 -0.05 -6.94
C PRO A 5 -36.14 -1.58 -6.87
N LEU A 6 -35.10 -2.24 -6.38
CA LEU A 6 -35.12 -3.67 -6.04
C LEU A 6 -35.38 -3.84 -4.54
N LEU A 7 -36.59 -3.48 -4.10
CA LEU A 7 -37.16 -4.06 -2.88
C LEU A 7 -38.01 -5.26 -3.31
N THR A 8 -37.33 -6.37 -3.61
CA THR A 8 -37.99 -7.63 -3.92
C THR A 8 -38.32 -8.35 -2.61
N VAL A 9 -39.63 -8.58 -2.45
CA VAL A 9 -40.33 -9.31 -1.40
C VAL A 9 -39.51 -10.44 -0.76
N SER A 10 -39.22 -10.31 0.53
CA SER A 10 -38.76 -11.39 1.39
C SER A 10 -39.73 -12.58 1.29
N ARG A 11 -39.27 -13.71 0.75
CA ARG A 11 -40.09 -14.93 0.76
C ARG A 11 -40.11 -15.48 2.18
N LEU A 12 -41.31 -15.60 2.75
CA LEU A 12 -41.51 -16.34 3.98
C LEU A 12 -41.22 -17.81 3.69
N ASN A 13 -40.36 -18.45 4.48
CA ASN A 13 -40.21 -19.90 4.40
C ASN A 13 -41.50 -20.60 4.88
N SER A 14 -41.59 -21.92 4.76
CA SER A 14 -42.73 -22.73 5.25
C SER A 14 -43.01 -22.61 6.76
N ARG A 15 -42.17 -21.88 7.51
CA ARG A 15 -42.31 -21.55 8.94
C ARG A 15 -42.60 -20.07 9.20
N GLY A 16 -42.89 -19.26 8.17
CA GLY A 16 -43.22 -17.85 8.34
C GLY A 16 -42.03 -16.95 8.71
N GLN A 17 -40.79 -17.36 8.44
CA GLN A 17 -39.60 -16.53 8.69
C GLN A 17 -39.20 -15.78 7.42
N TYR A 18 -38.91 -14.48 7.58
CA TYR A 18 -38.33 -13.64 6.53
C TYR A 18 -36.94 -14.16 6.16
N MET A 19 -36.78 -14.68 4.95
CA MET A 19 -35.45 -15.01 4.43
C MET A 19 -34.91 -13.82 3.64
N LEU A 20 -33.65 -13.47 3.90
CA LEU A 20 -32.92 -12.53 3.06
C LEU A 20 -32.82 -13.10 1.64
N PRO A 21 -32.95 -12.25 0.60
CA PRO A 21 -32.61 -12.61 -0.77
C PRO A 21 -31.20 -13.24 -0.85
N PRO A 22 -31.01 -14.32 -1.63
CA PRO A 22 -29.70 -14.96 -1.79
C PRO A 22 -28.58 -14.00 -2.21
N GLU A 23 -28.92 -12.99 -3.02
CA GLU A 23 -27.99 -11.96 -3.49
C GLU A 23 -27.44 -11.13 -2.33
N LEU A 24 -28.30 -10.78 -1.36
CA LEU A 24 -27.88 -10.05 -0.15
C LEU A 24 -27.02 -10.92 0.76
N ILE A 25 -27.32 -12.21 0.87
CA ILE A 25 -26.49 -13.16 1.64
C ILE A 25 -25.09 -13.23 1.01
N GLN A 26 -25.01 -13.35 -0.32
CA GLN A 26 -23.73 -13.38 -1.03
C GLN A 26 -22.92 -12.09 -0.82
N GLU A 27 -23.57 -10.93 -0.87
CA GLU A 27 -22.92 -9.64 -0.62
C GLU A 27 -22.39 -9.51 0.82
N ILE A 28 -23.22 -9.86 1.81
CA ILE A 28 -22.82 -9.87 3.23
C ILE A 28 -21.60 -10.77 3.43
N VAL A 29 -21.63 -11.99 2.88
CA VAL A 29 -20.52 -12.94 3.02
C VAL A 29 -19.28 -12.44 2.28
N ALA A 30 -19.41 -11.82 1.10
CA ALA A 30 -18.27 -11.27 0.37
C ALA A 30 -17.60 -10.13 1.14
N ILE A 31 -18.37 -9.20 1.70
CA ILE A 31 -17.85 -8.09 2.51
C ILE A 31 -17.16 -8.64 3.77
N ALA A 32 -17.80 -9.59 4.45
CA ALA A 32 -17.26 -10.27 5.62
C ALA A 32 -15.91 -10.96 5.32
N LEU A 33 -15.84 -11.75 4.25
CA LEU A 33 -14.62 -12.44 3.84
C LEU A 33 -13.53 -11.48 3.37
N GLY A 34 -13.89 -10.39 2.70
CA GLY A 34 -12.93 -9.36 2.30
C GLY A 34 -12.33 -8.63 3.49
N GLN A 35 -13.15 -8.27 4.49
CA GLN A 35 -12.67 -7.69 5.75
C GLN A 35 -11.71 -8.64 6.46
N PHE A 36 -12.10 -9.91 6.58
CA PHE A 36 -11.26 -10.92 7.20
C PHE A 36 -9.94 -11.13 6.43
N SER A 37 -9.98 -11.16 5.10
CA SER A 37 -8.79 -11.29 4.25
C SER A 37 -7.86 -10.10 4.41
N TYR A 38 -8.42 -8.89 4.48
CA TYR A 38 -7.66 -7.68 4.80
C TYR A 38 -6.98 -7.80 6.17
N GLU A 39 -7.69 -8.24 7.20
CA GLU A 39 -7.12 -8.39 8.54
C GLU A 39 -6.00 -9.43 8.55
N CYS A 40 -6.15 -10.57 7.89
CA CYS A 40 -5.08 -11.58 7.82
C CYS A 40 -3.81 -11.10 7.13
N VAL A 41 -3.92 -10.11 6.23
CA VAL A 41 -2.81 -9.68 5.37
C VAL A 41 -2.21 -8.37 5.86
N VAL A 42 -3.03 -7.36 6.11
CA VAL A 42 -2.61 -5.98 6.43
C VAL A 42 -2.50 -5.74 7.93
N THR A 43 -3.42 -6.30 8.74
CA THR A 43 -3.43 -6.09 10.20
C THR A 43 -3.50 -7.44 10.94
N PRO A 44 -2.46 -8.29 10.81
CA PRO A 44 -2.52 -9.69 11.22
C PRO A 44 -2.78 -9.89 12.72
N ASP A 45 -2.47 -8.91 13.57
CA ASP A 45 -2.76 -9.00 15.00
C ASP A 45 -4.24 -8.83 15.35
N ALA A 46 -5.04 -8.26 14.44
CA ALA A 46 -6.49 -8.11 14.58
C ALA A 46 -7.29 -9.31 14.03
N ALA A 47 -6.65 -10.18 13.25
CA ALA A 47 -7.35 -11.24 12.52
C ALA A 47 -7.92 -12.32 13.46
N ASN A 48 -9.23 -12.53 13.41
CA ASN A 48 -9.91 -13.56 14.21
C ASN A 48 -10.30 -14.78 13.35
N LEU A 49 -9.53 -15.87 13.45
CA LEU A 49 -9.78 -17.10 12.69
C LEU A 49 -11.13 -17.78 13.01
N ASP A 50 -11.73 -17.50 14.16
CA ASP A 50 -13.04 -18.07 14.52
C ASP A 50 -14.19 -17.43 13.76
N PHE A 51 -13.98 -16.25 13.19
CA PHE A 51 -14.93 -15.58 12.30
C PHE A 51 -15.32 -16.47 11.10
N LEU A 52 -14.34 -17.13 10.48
CA LEU A 52 -14.60 -18.06 9.37
C LEU A 52 -15.50 -19.22 9.82
N LEU A 53 -15.27 -19.77 11.01
CA LEU A 53 -16.15 -20.82 11.54
C LEU A 53 -17.55 -20.28 11.82
N THR A 54 -17.65 -19.07 12.37
CA THR A 54 -18.95 -18.44 12.60
C THR A 54 -19.74 -18.36 11.30
N LEU A 55 -19.15 -17.85 10.21
CA LEU A 55 -19.80 -17.78 8.89
C LEU A 55 -20.26 -19.16 8.38
N LEU A 56 -19.44 -20.19 8.55
CA LEU A 56 -19.77 -21.56 8.15
C LEU A 56 -20.87 -22.21 9.00
N HIS A 57 -21.21 -21.66 10.17
CA HIS A 57 -22.19 -22.22 11.10
C HIS A 57 -23.47 -21.39 11.26
N VAL A 58 -23.58 -20.19 10.64
CA VAL A 58 -24.80 -19.36 10.71
C VAL A 58 -26.03 -20.09 10.13
N SER A 59 -25.92 -20.60 8.91
CA SER A 59 -26.99 -21.33 8.21
C SER A 59 -26.43 -22.10 7.02
N TYR A 60 -27.24 -22.98 6.43
CA TYR A 60 -26.88 -23.70 5.21
C TYR A 60 -26.53 -22.74 4.06
N LEU A 61 -27.34 -21.70 3.83
CA LEU A 61 -27.12 -20.72 2.77
C LEU A 61 -25.84 -19.91 2.97
N PHE A 62 -25.56 -19.48 4.21
CA PHE A 62 -24.31 -18.80 4.54
C PHE A 62 -23.09 -19.70 4.32
N ARG A 63 -23.18 -20.96 4.76
CA ARG A 63 -22.13 -21.95 4.52
C ARG A 63 -21.86 -22.16 3.04
N GLU A 64 -22.92 -22.39 2.25
CA GLU A 64 -22.82 -22.59 0.81
C GLU A 64 -22.22 -21.37 0.11
N CYS A 65 -22.70 -20.16 0.41
CA CYS A 65 -22.15 -18.92 -0.13
C CYS A 65 -20.68 -18.72 0.26
N THR A 66 -20.34 -18.99 1.53
CA THR A 66 -18.97 -18.88 2.04
C THR A 66 -18.03 -19.83 1.31
N VAL A 67 -18.41 -21.10 1.17
CA VAL A 67 -17.60 -22.09 0.45
C VAL A 67 -17.46 -21.71 -1.03
N ASN A 68 -18.54 -21.25 -1.68
CA ASN A 68 -18.51 -20.83 -3.08
C ASN A 68 -17.59 -19.62 -3.28
N LEU A 69 -17.67 -18.61 -2.42
CA LEU A 69 -16.80 -17.44 -2.48
C LEU A 69 -15.35 -17.79 -2.15
N LEU A 70 -15.09 -18.65 -1.16
CA LEU A 70 -13.75 -19.16 -0.90
C LEU A 70 -13.20 -19.93 -2.11
N ASN A 71 -14.02 -20.70 -2.82
CA ASN A 71 -13.59 -21.37 -4.05
C ASN A 71 -13.26 -20.38 -5.17
N VAL A 72 -13.99 -19.27 -5.30
CA VAL A 72 -13.65 -18.17 -6.23
C VAL A 72 -12.35 -17.49 -5.81
N VAL A 73 -12.19 -17.23 -4.51
CA VAL A 73 -11.08 -16.48 -3.92
C VAL A 73 -9.79 -17.27 -3.85
N PHE A 74 -9.85 -18.59 -3.73
CA PHE A 74 -8.69 -19.47 -3.55
C PHE A 74 -8.53 -20.50 -4.68
N ARG A 75 -9.42 -20.49 -5.67
CA ARG A 75 -9.33 -21.19 -6.97
C ARG A 75 -8.68 -22.57 -6.91
N ASP A 76 -9.44 -23.55 -6.43
CA ASP A 76 -9.03 -24.95 -6.21
C ASP A 76 -7.97 -25.19 -5.12
N SER A 77 -7.40 -24.17 -4.48
CA SER A 77 -6.53 -24.38 -3.30
C SER A 77 -7.29 -24.95 -2.10
N PHE A 78 -8.63 -24.84 -2.12
CA PHE A 78 -9.52 -25.59 -1.24
C PHE A 78 -10.11 -26.82 -1.94
N ARG A 79 -9.32 -27.61 -2.67
CA ARG A 79 -9.74 -28.95 -3.07
C ARG A 79 -8.85 -30.00 -2.41
N SER A 80 -9.49 -30.98 -1.79
CA SER A 80 -8.79 -32.18 -1.30
C SER A 80 -8.06 -32.86 -2.46
N GLU A 81 -6.79 -33.21 -2.26
CA GLU A 81 -5.97 -34.00 -3.20
C GLU A 81 -6.64 -35.34 -3.56
N ARG A 82 -7.53 -35.84 -2.68
CA ARG A 82 -8.24 -37.12 -2.84
C ARG A 82 -9.68 -36.94 -3.32
N GLY A 83 -9.92 -36.13 -4.36
CA GLY A 83 -11.17 -36.25 -5.14
C GLY A 83 -11.95 -34.96 -5.40
N GLY A 84 -11.30 -33.80 -5.47
CA GLY A 84 -11.94 -32.57 -5.99
C GLY A 84 -13.06 -31.99 -5.12
N ARG A 85 -13.27 -32.54 -3.91
CA ARG A 85 -14.19 -31.98 -2.93
C ARG A 85 -13.60 -30.71 -2.31
N PRO A 86 -14.43 -29.69 -2.01
CA PRO A 86 -14.00 -28.53 -1.24
C PRO A 86 -13.28 -28.96 0.04
N ILE A 87 -12.22 -28.26 0.46
CA ILE A 87 -11.57 -28.50 1.75
C ILE A 87 -12.59 -28.21 2.85
N ASP A 88 -12.82 -29.21 3.71
CA ASP A 88 -13.80 -29.12 4.80
C ASP A 88 -13.40 -28.09 5.89
N ASN A 89 -12.11 -27.72 5.95
CA ASN A 89 -11.59 -26.75 6.91
C ASN A 89 -10.53 -25.80 6.29
N PRO A 90 -10.87 -24.52 6.03
CA PRO A 90 -9.94 -23.55 5.46
C PRO A 90 -8.88 -23.01 6.45
N LYS A 91 -9.02 -23.31 7.76
CA LYS A 91 -8.14 -22.77 8.81
C LYS A 91 -6.64 -22.98 8.56
N PRO A 92 -6.15 -24.16 8.14
CA PRO A 92 -4.72 -24.38 7.98
C PRO A 92 -4.10 -23.44 6.94
N SER A 93 -4.74 -23.27 5.78
CA SER A 93 -4.24 -22.39 4.71
C SER A 93 -4.22 -20.93 5.15
N VAL A 94 -5.27 -20.49 5.85
CA VAL A 94 -5.37 -19.12 6.37
C VAL A 94 -4.35 -18.88 7.48
N ALA A 95 -4.09 -19.87 8.34
CA ALA A 95 -3.08 -19.78 9.38
C ALA A 95 -1.67 -19.57 8.80
N VAL A 96 -1.37 -20.15 7.64
CA VAL A 96 -0.08 -19.90 6.97
C VAL A 96 0.00 -18.47 6.45
N VAL A 97 -1.04 -17.96 5.77
CA VAL A 97 -1.06 -16.56 5.31
C VAL A 97 -0.90 -15.60 6.49
N LEU A 98 -1.59 -15.88 7.60
CA LEU A 98 -1.50 -15.09 8.82
C LEU A 98 -0.09 -15.10 9.41
N ARG A 99 0.56 -16.27 9.50
CA ARG A 99 1.94 -16.38 9.97
C ARG A 99 2.90 -15.63 9.05
N LEU A 100 2.80 -15.83 7.74
CA LEU A 100 3.64 -15.13 6.76
C LEU A 100 3.43 -13.61 6.84
N SER A 101 2.20 -13.16 7.05
CA SER A 101 1.92 -11.74 7.30
C SER A 101 2.61 -11.23 8.55
N LYS A 102 2.52 -11.95 9.69
CA LYS A 102 3.24 -11.58 10.91
C LYS A 102 4.73 -11.49 10.68
N ILE A 103 5.33 -12.47 10.00
CA ILE A 103 6.75 -12.47 9.67
C ILE A 103 7.11 -11.25 8.80
N ALA A 104 6.32 -10.96 7.76
CA ALA A 104 6.56 -9.80 6.89
C ALA A 104 6.57 -8.46 7.66
N HIS A 105 5.72 -8.34 8.70
CA HIS A 105 5.60 -7.13 9.50
C HIS A 105 6.62 -7.05 10.65
N GLN A 106 6.95 -8.18 11.28
CA GLN A 106 7.67 -8.20 12.56
C GLN A 106 9.12 -8.69 12.43
N SER A 107 9.42 -9.54 11.44
CA SER A 107 10.74 -10.15 11.25
C SER A 107 11.05 -10.32 9.75
N PRO A 108 11.15 -9.21 9.00
CA PRO A 108 11.19 -9.25 7.54
C PRO A 108 12.42 -9.98 6.97
N GLU A 109 13.49 -10.16 7.75
CA GLU A 109 14.70 -10.89 7.35
C GLU A 109 14.44 -12.38 7.12
N SER A 110 13.55 -12.98 7.91
CA SER A 110 13.20 -14.39 7.79
C SER A 110 12.13 -14.66 6.74
N PHE A 111 11.42 -13.63 6.27
CA PHE A 111 10.26 -13.79 5.38
C PHE A 111 10.57 -14.59 4.13
N PHE A 112 11.64 -14.27 3.40
CA PHE A 112 11.94 -14.97 2.15
C PHE A 112 12.38 -16.43 2.37
N GLN A 113 13.03 -16.72 3.50
CA GLN A 113 13.43 -18.09 3.88
C GLN A 113 12.20 -18.92 4.24
N GLU A 114 11.35 -18.38 5.12
CA GLU A 114 10.09 -19.01 5.55
C GLU A 114 9.10 -19.15 4.40
N CYS A 115 8.96 -18.13 3.56
CA CYS A 115 8.14 -18.19 2.36
C CYS A 115 8.63 -19.30 1.42
N THR A 116 9.93 -19.45 1.22
CA THR A 116 10.48 -20.54 0.41
C THR A 116 10.18 -21.91 1.03
N SER A 117 10.39 -22.08 2.34
CA SER A 117 10.06 -23.33 3.04
C SER A 117 8.58 -23.67 2.93
N GLU A 118 7.71 -22.70 3.17
CA GLU A 118 6.25 -22.86 3.10
C GLU A 118 5.73 -23.07 1.68
N LEU A 119 6.34 -22.42 0.68
CA LEU A 119 6.05 -22.69 -0.73
C LEU A 119 6.45 -24.13 -1.10
N LEU A 120 7.54 -24.66 -0.55
CA LEU A 120 7.98 -26.03 -0.79
C LEU A 120 7.14 -27.07 -0.03
N GLU A 121 6.63 -26.74 1.16
CA GLU A 121 5.92 -27.67 2.03
C GLU A 121 4.38 -27.60 1.92
N ASN A 122 3.83 -26.48 1.46
CA ASN A 122 2.38 -26.26 1.40
C ASN A 122 1.87 -26.17 -0.05
N PRO A 123 1.15 -27.20 -0.55
CA PRO A 123 0.61 -27.22 -1.91
C PRO A 123 -0.29 -26.02 -2.26
N ALA A 124 -0.96 -25.42 -1.27
CA ALA A 124 -1.84 -24.26 -1.47
C ALA A 124 -1.07 -22.97 -1.80
N LEU A 125 0.20 -22.89 -1.38
CA LEU A 125 1.08 -21.74 -1.62
C LEU A 125 2.04 -21.99 -2.78
N GLN A 126 2.47 -23.24 -2.97
CA GLN A 126 3.39 -23.67 -4.04
C GLN A 126 2.95 -23.21 -5.44
N TYR A 127 1.65 -23.08 -5.66
CA TYR A 127 1.05 -22.43 -6.81
C TYR A 127 -0.07 -21.53 -6.31
N PRO A 128 0.12 -20.21 -6.09
CA PRO A 128 -1.00 -19.35 -5.75
C PRO A 128 -1.96 -19.34 -6.96
N ARG A 129 -3.01 -20.16 -6.89
CA ARG A 129 -3.93 -20.39 -8.00
C ARG A 129 -4.95 -19.26 -8.16
N SER A 130 -5.18 -18.52 -7.09
CA SER A 130 -6.13 -17.42 -7.10
C SER A 130 -5.48 -16.05 -7.14
N SER A 131 -6.22 -15.13 -7.73
CA SER A 131 -5.78 -13.76 -7.87
C SER A 131 -5.73 -13.02 -6.54
N LEU A 132 -6.59 -13.36 -5.55
CA LEU A 132 -6.48 -12.77 -4.21
C LEU A 132 -5.21 -13.23 -3.51
N SER A 133 -4.88 -14.52 -3.52
CA SER A 133 -3.66 -15.01 -2.86
C SER A 133 -2.41 -14.44 -3.53
N ARG A 134 -2.39 -14.28 -4.86
CA ARG A 134 -1.29 -13.59 -5.57
C ARG A 134 -1.17 -12.14 -5.14
N LEU A 135 -2.28 -11.40 -5.11
CA LEU A 135 -2.32 -10.02 -4.64
C LEU A 135 -1.79 -9.90 -3.20
N SER A 136 -2.27 -10.76 -2.30
CA SER A 136 -1.83 -10.80 -0.91
C SER A 136 -0.34 -11.11 -0.78
N MET A 137 0.17 -12.14 -1.45
CA MET A 137 1.60 -12.48 -1.39
C MET A 137 2.48 -11.38 -1.98
N HIS A 138 2.01 -10.71 -3.04
CA HIS A 138 2.70 -9.58 -3.63
C HIS A 138 2.72 -8.36 -2.69
N TYR A 139 1.61 -8.09 -1.99
CA TYR A 139 1.56 -7.07 -0.93
C TYR A 139 2.54 -7.40 0.21
N LEU A 140 2.51 -8.63 0.73
CA LEU A 140 3.40 -9.06 1.81
C LEU A 140 4.87 -8.93 1.42
N SER A 141 5.23 -9.32 0.19
CA SER A 141 6.61 -9.18 -0.31
C SER A 141 7.06 -7.72 -0.39
N ASN A 142 6.15 -6.79 -0.73
CA ASN A 142 6.43 -5.36 -0.72
C ASN A 142 6.56 -4.79 0.70
N ILE A 143 5.71 -5.21 1.63
CA ILE A 143 5.83 -4.84 3.04
C ILE A 143 7.14 -5.34 3.64
N THR A 144 7.55 -6.57 3.34
CA THR A 144 8.86 -7.10 3.77
C THR A 144 10.00 -6.21 3.27
N ARG A 145 10.02 -5.88 1.96
CA ARG A 145 11.04 -4.99 1.39
C ARG A 145 11.03 -3.62 2.06
N ALA A 146 9.84 -3.04 2.26
CA ALA A 146 9.67 -1.77 2.95
C ALA A 146 10.26 -1.82 4.36
N ASN A 147 9.94 -2.86 5.13
CA ASN A 147 10.44 -2.99 6.50
C ASN A 147 11.95 -3.24 6.55
N LEU A 148 12.54 -3.99 5.60
CA LEU A 148 14.00 -4.15 5.49
C LEU A 148 14.73 -2.82 5.23
N VAL A 149 14.12 -1.93 4.45
CA VAL A 149 14.63 -0.57 4.25
C VAL A 149 14.48 0.24 5.54
N LEU A 150 13.31 0.18 6.18
CA LEU A 150 13.03 0.97 7.39
C LEU A 150 13.87 0.56 8.60
N THR A 151 14.29 -0.71 8.69
CA THR A 151 15.22 -1.20 9.72
C THR A 151 16.68 -0.86 9.40
N GLY A 152 16.98 -0.27 8.24
CA GLY A 152 18.33 0.08 7.80
C GLY A 152 19.16 -1.11 7.30
N ASN A 153 18.53 -2.27 7.09
CA ASN A 153 19.23 -3.49 6.68
C ASN A 153 19.52 -3.52 5.17
N ARG A 154 18.74 -2.81 4.34
CA ARG A 154 18.78 -2.92 2.87
C ARG A 154 18.43 -1.63 2.11
N ASP A 155 19.24 -0.59 2.25
CA ASP A 155 19.05 0.68 1.52
C ASP A 155 19.03 0.53 -0.02
N ASP A 156 19.68 -0.52 -0.53
CA ASP A 156 19.72 -0.88 -1.95
C ASP A 156 18.33 -1.25 -2.52
N LEU A 157 17.39 -1.62 -1.65
CA LEU A 157 16.02 -1.96 -2.05
C LEU A 157 15.11 -0.75 -2.20
N PHE A 158 15.52 0.43 -1.71
CA PHE A 158 14.65 1.60 -1.58
C PHE A 158 13.87 1.94 -2.86
N ASP A 159 14.54 1.92 -4.01
CA ASP A 159 13.92 2.28 -5.29
C ASP A 159 12.96 1.22 -5.83
N ASN A 160 13.06 0.00 -5.29
CA ASN A 160 12.27 -1.16 -5.67
C ASN A 160 11.16 -1.48 -4.64
N VAL A 161 10.87 -0.60 -3.68
CA VAL A 161 9.78 -0.79 -2.72
C VAL A 161 8.51 -0.14 -3.23
N PHE A 162 7.43 -0.94 -3.40
CA PHE A 162 6.14 -0.46 -3.92
C PHE A 162 6.34 0.38 -5.20
N ALA A 163 7.10 -0.17 -6.15
CA ALA A 163 7.40 0.47 -7.42
C ALA A 163 6.16 0.51 -8.34
N ASP A 164 6.26 1.22 -9.47
CA ASP A 164 5.15 1.30 -10.43
C ASP A 164 4.79 -0.09 -10.97
N ASP A 165 5.81 -0.88 -11.31
CA ASP A 165 5.64 -2.28 -11.75
C ASP A 165 4.89 -3.14 -10.71
N ASP A 166 5.13 -2.91 -9.40
CA ASP A 166 4.43 -3.62 -8.33
C ASP A 166 2.92 -3.28 -8.34
N LEU A 167 2.58 -2.02 -8.59
CA LEU A 167 1.19 -1.58 -8.68
C LEU A 167 0.48 -2.15 -9.92
N GLN A 168 1.17 -2.20 -11.07
CA GLN A 168 0.64 -2.82 -12.28
C GLN A 168 0.38 -4.32 -12.07
N ILE A 169 1.30 -5.04 -11.41
CA ILE A 169 1.13 -6.45 -11.04
C ILE A 169 -0.07 -6.62 -10.09
N ALA A 170 -0.18 -5.78 -9.07
CA ALA A 170 -1.31 -5.79 -8.13
C ALA A 170 -2.64 -5.54 -8.86
N MET A 171 -2.71 -4.53 -9.73
CA MET A 171 -3.89 -4.22 -10.54
C MET A 171 -4.28 -5.38 -11.45
N LYS A 172 -3.32 -6.03 -12.10
CA LYS A 172 -3.58 -7.22 -12.92
C LYS A 172 -4.31 -8.29 -12.12
N HIS A 173 -3.82 -8.64 -10.94
CA HIS A 173 -4.46 -9.63 -10.08
C HIS A 173 -5.81 -9.16 -9.52
N TYR A 174 -5.93 -7.89 -9.17
CA TYR A 174 -7.20 -7.30 -8.76
C TYR A 174 -8.27 -7.41 -9.86
N LEU A 175 -7.90 -7.13 -11.12
CA LEU A 175 -8.81 -7.18 -12.27
C LEU A 175 -9.23 -8.62 -12.66
N GLU A 176 -8.42 -9.62 -12.36
CA GLU A 176 -8.77 -11.04 -12.54
C GLU A 176 -9.93 -11.50 -11.62
N ILE A 177 -10.18 -10.78 -10.52
CA ILE A 177 -11.32 -11.06 -9.63
C ILE A 177 -12.62 -10.60 -10.33
N PRO A 178 -13.71 -11.41 -10.31
CA PRO A 178 -14.98 -11.05 -10.91
C PRO A 178 -15.47 -9.66 -10.47
N ALA A 179 -15.86 -8.82 -11.42
CA ALA A 179 -16.13 -7.39 -11.19
C ALA A 179 -17.11 -7.12 -10.04
N GLY A 180 -18.19 -7.91 -9.94
CA GLY A 180 -19.20 -7.76 -8.88
C GLY A 180 -18.72 -8.14 -7.47
N LEU A 181 -17.60 -8.84 -7.34
CA LEU A 181 -17.05 -9.28 -6.05
C LEU A 181 -15.74 -8.57 -5.68
N ARG A 182 -15.12 -7.90 -6.64
CA ARG A 182 -13.78 -7.34 -6.54
C ARG A 182 -13.64 -6.31 -5.41
N ALA A 183 -14.56 -5.34 -5.36
CA ALA A 183 -14.56 -4.33 -4.30
C ALA A 183 -14.78 -4.96 -2.92
N ALA A 184 -15.74 -5.89 -2.79
CA ALA A 184 -16.07 -6.54 -1.52
C ALA A 184 -14.92 -7.42 -0.99
N LEU A 185 -14.27 -8.20 -1.86
CA LEU A 185 -13.27 -9.20 -1.45
C LEU A 185 -11.85 -8.64 -1.32
N ALA A 186 -11.46 -7.72 -2.21
CA ALA A 186 -10.08 -7.26 -2.34
C ALA A 186 -9.93 -5.74 -2.27
N GLY A 187 -11.04 -4.99 -2.20
CA GLY A 187 -11.03 -3.52 -2.25
C GLY A 187 -10.11 -2.92 -1.20
N LYS A 188 -10.23 -3.34 0.06
CA LYS A 188 -9.41 -2.80 1.16
C LYS A 188 -7.91 -3.13 1.03
N ILE A 189 -7.57 -4.34 0.59
CA ILE A 189 -6.17 -4.72 0.35
C ILE A 189 -5.58 -3.85 -0.76
N MET A 190 -6.34 -3.62 -1.82
CA MET A 190 -5.88 -2.82 -2.95
C MET A 190 -5.84 -1.32 -2.63
N GLU A 191 -6.77 -0.84 -1.80
CA GLU A 191 -6.76 0.52 -1.24
C GLU A 191 -5.46 0.76 -0.45
N GLU A 192 -5.12 -0.15 0.46
CA GLU A 192 -3.88 -0.08 1.23
C GLU A 192 -2.65 -0.16 0.32
N PHE A 193 -2.64 -1.10 -0.65
CA PHE A 193 -1.54 -1.24 -1.60
C PHE A 193 -1.29 0.08 -2.38
N ALA A 194 -2.35 0.67 -2.95
CA ALA A 194 -2.26 1.92 -3.68
C ALA A 194 -1.81 3.08 -2.78
N GLY A 195 -2.31 3.11 -1.53
CA GLY A 195 -1.87 4.04 -0.49
C GLY A 195 -0.37 3.94 -0.24
N ARG A 196 0.16 2.74 0.00
CA ARG A 196 1.60 2.50 0.22
C ARG A 196 2.44 2.85 -1.01
N CYS A 197 2.02 2.51 -2.23
CA CYS A 197 2.67 2.98 -3.46
C CYS A 197 2.74 4.51 -3.53
N SER A 198 1.67 5.21 -3.16
CA SER A 198 1.64 6.67 -3.10
C SER A 198 2.68 7.21 -2.11
N VAL A 199 2.79 6.61 -0.92
CA VAL A 199 3.82 6.99 0.06
C VAL A 199 5.23 6.79 -0.50
N TRP A 200 5.55 5.60 -1.02
CA TRP A 200 6.90 5.26 -1.48
C TRP A 200 7.36 6.03 -2.71
N MET A 201 6.46 6.42 -3.62
CA MET A 201 6.80 7.34 -4.70
C MET A 201 7.21 8.72 -4.19
N ARG A 202 6.47 9.28 -3.22
CA ARG A 202 6.84 10.56 -2.60
C ARG A 202 8.18 10.46 -1.88
N LEU A 203 8.40 9.37 -1.15
CA LEU A 203 9.67 9.11 -0.47
C LEU A 203 10.85 9.06 -1.43
N ARG A 204 10.69 8.45 -2.61
CA ARG A 204 11.70 8.48 -3.68
C ARG A 204 12.00 9.91 -4.13
N LEU A 205 10.97 10.70 -4.44
CA LEU A 205 11.14 12.11 -4.83
C LEU A 205 11.85 12.92 -3.72
N ILE A 206 11.46 12.74 -2.46
CA ILE A 206 12.09 13.39 -1.31
C ILE A 206 13.56 12.97 -1.22
N LYS A 207 13.87 11.67 -1.25
CA LYS A 207 15.24 11.14 -1.17
C LYS A 207 16.11 11.70 -2.28
N THR A 208 15.65 11.67 -3.52
CA THR A 208 16.43 12.18 -4.64
C THR A 208 16.66 13.68 -4.52
N THR A 209 15.65 14.44 -4.06
CA THR A 209 15.79 15.88 -3.84
C THR A 209 16.79 16.19 -2.72
N THR A 210 16.68 15.49 -1.59
CA THR A 210 17.63 15.59 -0.49
C THR A 210 19.07 15.35 -0.95
N LEU A 211 19.30 14.31 -1.76
CA LEU A 211 20.62 14.03 -2.33
C LEU A 211 21.13 15.16 -3.24
N HIS A 212 20.24 15.79 -4.02
CA HIS A 212 20.61 16.93 -4.87
C HIS A 212 20.96 18.15 -4.04
N VAL A 213 20.11 18.53 -3.07
CA VAL A 213 20.35 19.67 -2.17
C VAL A 213 21.67 19.47 -1.44
N ARG A 214 21.92 18.26 -0.91
CA ARG A 214 23.20 17.94 -0.26
C ARG A 214 24.38 18.10 -1.21
N THR A 215 24.25 17.64 -2.46
CA THR A 215 25.29 17.82 -3.49
C THR A 215 25.57 19.29 -3.75
N ILE A 216 24.52 20.11 -3.91
CA ILE A 216 24.63 21.57 -4.12
C ILE A 216 25.35 22.20 -2.93
N CYS A 217 24.89 21.97 -1.70
CA CYS A 217 25.50 22.53 -0.50
C CYS A 217 26.97 22.09 -0.35
N ASN A 218 27.30 20.83 -0.66
CA ASN A 218 28.68 20.37 -0.67
C ASN A 218 29.51 21.13 -1.72
N VAL A 219 29.01 21.28 -2.95
CA VAL A 219 29.70 22.04 -3.99
C VAL A 219 29.90 23.51 -3.55
N LEU A 220 28.87 24.14 -2.97
CA LEU A 220 28.98 25.50 -2.42
C LEU A 220 30.07 25.63 -1.37
N ALA A 221 30.20 24.64 -0.48
CA ALA A 221 31.28 24.61 0.51
C ALA A 221 32.69 24.50 -0.11
N PHE A 222 32.81 23.99 -1.34
CA PHE A 222 34.09 23.79 -2.03
C PHE A 222 34.40 24.81 -3.14
N THR A 223 33.40 25.48 -3.72
CA THR A 223 33.58 26.36 -4.89
C THR A 223 33.05 27.77 -4.66
N HIS A 224 33.84 28.59 -3.97
CA HIS A 224 33.58 30.03 -3.84
C HIS A 224 33.60 30.87 -5.16
N PRO A 225 34.12 30.45 -6.34
CA PRO A 225 34.13 31.31 -7.53
C PRO A 225 33.11 30.99 -8.66
N PHE A 226 32.28 29.94 -8.57
CA PHE A 226 31.46 29.47 -9.71
C PHE A 226 29.92 29.57 -9.52
N TRP A 227 29.47 30.60 -8.81
CA TRP A 227 28.10 30.71 -8.27
C TRP A 227 27.00 30.82 -9.33
N SER A 228 27.25 31.48 -10.48
CA SER A 228 26.23 31.66 -11.52
C SER A 228 25.80 30.36 -12.22
N ARG A 229 26.70 29.37 -12.30
CA ARG A 229 26.45 28.11 -13.00
C ARG A 229 25.64 27.12 -12.16
N ILE A 230 25.77 27.19 -10.84
CA ILE A 230 25.06 26.31 -9.88
C ILE A 230 23.58 26.68 -9.81
N GLY A 231 23.23 27.97 -9.91
CA GLY A 231 21.83 28.42 -9.89
C GLY A 231 21.00 27.89 -11.08
N GLU A 232 21.61 27.76 -12.26
CA GLU A 232 20.95 27.17 -13.45
C GLU A 232 20.69 25.66 -13.27
N ASP A 233 21.61 24.93 -12.62
CA ASP A 233 21.43 23.51 -12.31
C ASP A 233 20.30 23.27 -11.29
N VAL A 234 20.12 24.16 -10.29
CA VAL A 234 19.00 24.07 -9.33
C VAL A 234 17.65 24.25 -10.02
N LEU A 235 17.54 25.22 -10.93
CA LEU A 235 16.32 25.46 -11.71
C LEU A 235 16.03 24.31 -12.69
N PHE A 236 17.06 23.75 -13.33
CA PHE A 236 16.93 22.56 -14.17
C PHE A 236 16.44 21.34 -13.38
N VAL A 237 16.97 21.13 -12.18
CA VAL A 237 16.51 20.09 -11.26
C VAL A 237 15.05 20.35 -10.90
N LYS A 238 14.69 21.58 -10.50
CA LYS A 238 13.30 21.95 -10.24
C LYS A 238 12.39 21.52 -11.41
N ASP A 239 12.63 22.01 -12.62
CA ASP A 239 11.75 21.75 -13.76
C ASP A 239 11.67 20.26 -14.14
N LYS A 240 12.80 19.53 -14.10
CA LYS A 240 12.84 18.10 -14.40
C LYS A 240 12.12 17.26 -13.33
N TYR A 241 12.27 17.58 -12.05
CA TYR A 241 11.60 16.87 -10.97
C TYR A 241 10.11 17.20 -10.88
N PHE A 242 9.71 18.43 -11.14
CA PHE A 242 8.29 18.80 -11.26
C PHE A 242 7.61 17.99 -12.37
N SER A 243 8.27 17.80 -13.52
CA SER A 243 7.71 16.94 -14.59
C SER A 243 7.56 15.47 -14.17
N ASN A 244 8.52 14.92 -13.41
CA ASN A 244 8.45 13.54 -12.93
C ASN A 244 7.43 13.36 -11.78
N ALA A 245 7.29 14.37 -10.93
CA ALA A 245 6.26 14.41 -9.89
C ALA A 245 4.85 14.51 -10.50
N ASP A 246 4.68 15.34 -11.54
CA ASP A 246 3.42 15.46 -12.28
C ASP A 246 3.05 14.15 -12.99
N ILE A 247 4.02 13.45 -13.58
CA ILE A 247 3.81 12.12 -14.18
C ILE A 247 3.38 11.10 -13.11
N ALA A 248 4.10 11.03 -11.99
CA ALA A 248 3.76 10.12 -10.88
C ALA A 248 2.37 10.45 -10.27
N CYS A 249 1.99 11.73 -10.21
CA CYS A 249 0.68 12.15 -9.73
C CYS A 249 -0.45 11.85 -10.73
N SER A 250 -0.18 11.88 -12.04
CA SER A 250 -1.20 11.64 -13.08
C SER A 250 -1.68 10.18 -13.10
N TRP A 251 -0.79 9.21 -12.92
CA TRP A 251 -1.13 7.78 -12.82
C TRP A 251 -1.94 7.48 -11.56
N HIS A 252 -1.58 8.11 -10.44
CA HIS A 252 -2.34 7.99 -9.19
C HIS A 252 -3.74 8.56 -9.30
N ALA A 253 -3.95 9.62 -10.08
CA ALA A 253 -5.28 10.15 -10.34
C ALA A 253 -6.15 9.17 -11.14
N GLU A 254 -5.58 8.38 -12.05
CA GLU A 254 -6.32 7.31 -12.75
C GLU A 254 -6.65 6.14 -11.83
N ILE A 255 -5.71 5.74 -10.97
CA ILE A 255 -5.93 4.68 -9.98
C ILE A 255 -6.96 5.09 -8.94
N GLN A 256 -6.94 6.36 -8.48
CA GLN A 256 -7.96 6.91 -7.57
C GLN A 256 -9.37 6.88 -8.15
N LYS A 257 -9.53 7.00 -9.48
CA LYS A 257 -10.83 6.83 -10.13
C LYS A 257 -11.36 5.40 -10.02
N LEU A 258 -10.46 4.42 -9.98
CA LEU A 258 -10.81 3.00 -9.89
C LEU A 258 -10.99 2.55 -8.45
N ILE A 259 -10.17 3.06 -7.53
CA ILE A 259 -10.10 2.66 -6.13
C ILE A 259 -9.94 3.94 -5.31
N PRO A 260 -11.04 4.49 -4.75
CA PRO A 260 -10.93 5.66 -3.90
C PRO A 260 -10.14 5.26 -2.66
N PHE A 261 -9.03 5.97 -2.42
CA PHE A 261 -8.24 5.79 -1.20
C PHE A 261 -7.93 7.15 -0.58
N LYS A 262 -7.85 7.19 0.74
CA LYS A 262 -7.36 8.36 1.46
C LYS A 262 -5.83 8.33 1.42
N ARG A 263 -5.20 9.39 0.90
CA ARG A 263 -3.73 9.53 0.87
C ARG A 263 -3.17 9.34 2.29
N PRO A 264 -2.32 8.32 2.54
CA PRO A 264 -1.72 8.12 3.85
C PRO A 264 -0.66 9.17 4.15
N GLU A 265 -0.45 9.45 5.44
CA GLU A 265 0.67 10.29 5.89
C GLU A 265 1.99 9.52 5.79
N ILE A 266 3.08 10.23 5.49
CA ILE A 266 4.44 9.72 5.62
C ILE A 266 4.81 9.74 7.11
N SER A 267 5.28 8.61 7.62
CA SER A 267 5.79 8.50 8.98
C SER A 267 7.19 9.13 9.13
N GLU A 268 7.57 9.45 10.36
CA GLU A 268 8.91 9.99 10.65
C GLU A 268 10.01 8.96 10.33
N ALA A 269 9.76 7.68 10.61
CA ALA A 269 10.69 6.59 10.29
C ALA A 269 10.96 6.49 8.79
N GLU A 270 9.92 6.61 7.97
CA GLU A 270 10.04 6.65 6.52
C GLU A 270 10.81 7.88 6.03
N LEU A 271 10.56 9.06 6.61
CA LEU A 271 11.31 10.27 6.27
C LEU A 271 12.79 10.17 6.63
N LYS A 272 13.14 9.54 7.76
CA LYS A 272 14.55 9.32 8.14
C LYS A 272 15.33 8.58 7.05
N GLN A 273 14.73 7.58 6.41
CA GLN A 273 15.39 6.80 5.34
C GLN A 273 15.70 7.60 4.07
N THR A 274 15.14 8.80 3.92
CA THR A 274 15.42 9.69 2.79
C THR A 274 16.57 10.66 3.03
N GLY A 275 17.07 10.75 4.27
CA GLY A 275 18.00 11.81 4.71
C GLY A 275 17.32 13.17 4.90
N PHE A 276 15.98 13.21 4.91
CA PHE A 276 15.20 14.44 4.97
C PHE A 276 15.60 15.36 6.12
N PHE A 277 15.73 14.82 7.34
CA PHE A 277 16.07 15.62 8.52
C PHE A 277 17.48 16.22 8.43
N ASP A 278 18.47 15.43 8.00
CA ASP A 278 19.83 15.91 7.76
C ASP A 278 19.85 17.03 6.71
N CYS A 279 19.03 16.89 5.66
CA CYS A 279 18.87 17.92 4.65
C CYS A 279 18.29 19.21 5.22
N LEU A 280 17.29 19.12 6.09
CA LEU A 280 16.70 20.30 6.74
C LEU A 280 17.70 21.01 7.63
N ASP A 281 18.49 20.26 8.39
CA ASP A 281 19.50 20.84 9.27
C ASP A 281 20.62 21.51 8.47
N LEU A 282 21.03 20.90 7.35
CA LEU A 282 21.95 21.51 6.39
C LEU A 282 21.38 22.83 5.82
N VAL A 283 20.13 22.83 5.37
CA VAL A 283 19.46 24.01 4.80
C VAL A 283 19.28 25.14 5.85
N LYS A 284 19.02 24.78 7.10
CA LYS A 284 18.98 25.74 8.23
C LYS A 284 20.36 26.31 8.55
N SER A 285 21.42 25.56 8.31
CA SER A 285 22.80 26.01 8.56
C SER A 285 23.33 27.01 7.53
N LEU A 286 22.67 27.15 6.36
CA LEU A 286 23.05 28.13 5.34
C LEU A 286 22.94 29.57 5.89
N GLY A 287 23.91 30.43 5.57
CA GLY A 287 23.90 31.84 5.94
C GLY A 287 22.90 32.66 5.11
N GLU A 288 22.73 33.93 5.49
CA GLU A 288 21.80 34.84 4.81
C GLU A 288 22.24 35.19 3.37
N GLU A 289 23.56 35.24 3.12
CA GLU A 289 24.07 35.54 1.79
C GLU A 289 23.84 34.36 0.84
N GLU A 290 24.13 33.13 1.26
CA GLU A 290 23.88 31.93 0.47
C GLU A 290 22.39 31.79 0.14
N GLU A 291 21.51 32.07 1.10
CA GLU A 291 20.07 32.04 0.86
C GLU A 291 19.63 33.14 -0.13
N LYS A 292 20.15 34.36 0.02
CA LYS A 292 19.81 35.48 -0.86
C LYS A 292 20.20 35.20 -2.31
N TYR A 293 21.32 34.52 -2.55
CA TYR A 293 21.80 34.25 -3.91
C TYR A 293 21.17 33.01 -4.56
N PHE A 294 20.87 31.97 -3.79
CA PHE A 294 20.44 30.69 -4.38
C PHE A 294 18.98 30.32 -4.10
N GLY A 295 18.33 30.96 -3.13
CA GLY A 295 16.95 30.66 -2.77
C GLY A 295 16.73 29.19 -2.37
N ILE A 296 17.73 28.56 -1.76
CA ILE A 296 17.71 27.11 -1.46
C ILE A 296 16.59 26.80 -0.47
N ARG A 297 16.43 27.62 0.58
CA ARG A 297 15.36 27.44 1.56
C ARG A 297 14.00 27.60 0.89
N GLN A 298 13.82 28.62 0.05
CA GLN A 298 12.56 28.80 -0.66
C GLN A 298 12.27 27.62 -1.61
N GLY A 299 13.25 27.16 -2.37
CA GLY A 299 13.11 26.01 -3.28
C GLY A 299 12.78 24.71 -2.55
N VAL A 300 13.45 24.43 -1.42
CA VAL A 300 13.13 23.28 -0.56
C VAL A 300 11.71 23.42 0.01
N THR A 301 11.32 24.59 0.50
CA THR A 301 9.96 24.81 1.02
C THR A 301 8.89 24.55 -0.02
N ASP A 302 9.04 25.12 -1.21
CA ASP A 302 8.05 24.98 -2.28
C ASP A 302 7.94 23.52 -2.74
N LEU A 303 9.05 22.81 -2.83
CA LEU A 303 9.03 21.38 -3.15
C LEU A 303 8.31 20.60 -2.05
N LEU A 304 8.63 20.83 -0.77
CA LEU A 304 8.01 20.10 0.32
C LEU A 304 6.52 20.38 0.45
N ARG A 305 6.06 21.60 0.14
CA ARG A 305 4.62 21.92 0.02
C ARG A 305 3.90 21.07 -1.02
N THR A 306 4.58 20.61 -2.07
CA THR A 306 3.96 19.71 -3.06
C THR A 306 3.92 18.25 -2.62
N GLN A 307 4.90 17.82 -1.83
CA GLN A 307 5.05 16.42 -1.41
C GLN A 307 4.31 16.09 -0.11
N PHE A 308 4.06 17.10 0.74
CA PHE A 308 3.36 16.96 2.00
C PHE A 308 1.94 17.55 1.94
N SER A 309 1.03 16.89 2.64
CA SER A 309 -0.24 17.47 3.07
C SER A 309 0.00 18.62 4.04
N ALA A 310 -1.02 19.47 4.24
CA ALA A 310 -0.96 20.56 5.21
C ALA A 310 -0.61 20.07 6.62
N GLN A 311 -1.14 18.90 7.02
CA GLN A 311 -0.87 18.28 8.32
C GLN A 311 0.59 17.80 8.45
N GLU A 312 1.11 17.11 7.42
CA GLU A 312 2.52 16.69 7.40
C GLU A 312 3.45 17.93 7.41
N HIS A 313 3.08 19.00 6.70
CA HIS A 313 3.84 20.23 6.69
C HIS A 313 3.85 20.90 8.08
N GLU A 314 2.72 21.00 8.77
CA GLU A 314 2.67 21.55 10.13
C GLU A 314 3.49 20.69 11.11
N LYS A 315 3.43 19.37 10.97
CA LYS A 315 4.11 18.41 11.84
C LYS A 315 5.62 18.41 11.68
N TYR A 316 6.12 18.44 10.45
CA TYR A 316 7.55 18.28 10.16
C TYR A 316 8.25 19.61 9.82
N PHE A 317 7.48 20.68 9.60
CA PHE A 317 7.97 21.95 9.08
C PHE A 317 7.50 23.13 9.92
N SER A 318 8.26 23.47 10.95
CA SER A 318 8.14 24.72 11.70
C SER A 318 9.34 25.61 11.38
N TRP A 319 9.26 26.35 10.28
CA TRP A 319 10.18 27.46 10.07
C TRP A 319 9.67 28.67 10.83
N PRO A 320 10.54 29.42 11.53
CA PRO A 320 10.16 30.75 11.97
C PRO A 320 9.72 31.50 10.71
N ALA A 321 8.49 32.01 10.70
CA ALA A 321 7.99 32.82 9.61
C ALA A 321 9.06 33.87 9.30
N GLN A 322 9.58 33.89 8.07
CA GLN A 322 10.49 34.97 7.68
C GLN A 322 9.74 36.28 7.98
N PRO A 323 10.34 37.21 8.74
CA PRO A 323 9.73 38.50 8.93
C PRO A 323 9.49 39.07 7.54
N SER A 324 8.22 39.21 7.19
CA SER A 324 7.79 39.76 5.91
C SER A 324 8.53 41.08 5.72
N GLN A 325 9.48 41.08 4.78
CA GLN A 325 10.15 42.29 4.35
C GLN A 325 9.07 43.13 3.65
N VAL A 326 8.56 44.12 4.38
CA VAL A 326 7.72 45.21 3.87
C VAL A 326 8.62 46.25 3.23
#